data_AF-A0A396FIB7-F1
#
_entry.id   AF-A0A396FIB7-F1
#
_cell.length_a   1.000
_cell.length_b   1.000
_cell.length_c   1.000
_cell.angle_alpha   90.00
_cell.angle_beta   90.00
_cell.angle_gamma   90.00
#
_symmetry.space_group_name_H-M   'P 1'
#
loop_
_entity.id
_entity.type
_entity.pdbx_description
1 polymer ?
#
loop_
_entity_poly.entity_id
_entity_poly.type
_entity_poly.pdbx_seq_one_letter_code
_entity_poly.pdbx_strand_id
1 'polypeptide(L)' 'MWKAIFTAIITVFVGLVFAAIGNDLLNGFSEIGVIVAVAVASGLTIFFNQKK' A
#
# COMPACT_ATOMS: atom_id res chain seq x y z
N MET A 1 14.43 12.52 -0.02
CA MET A 1 13.07 12.98 0.37
C MET A 1 12.00 12.59 -0.63
N TRP A 2 12.16 12.84 -1.93
CA TRP A 2 11.15 12.51 -2.95
C TRP A 2 10.67 11.05 -2.97
N LYS A 3 11.60 10.08 -2.85
CA LYS A 3 11.27 8.64 -2.81
C LYS A 3 10.33 8.26 -1.66
N ALA A 4 10.51 8.87 -0.49
CA ALA A 4 9.69 8.62 0.68
C ALA A 4 8.27 9.21 0.52
N ILE A 5 8.18 10.44 -0.02
CA ILE A 5 6.91 11.09 -0.33
C ILE A 5 6.13 10.27 -1.36
N PHE A 6 6.79 9.82 -2.42
CA PHE A 6 6.18 8.96 -3.44
C PHE A 6 5.69 7.64 -2.83
N THR A 7 6.52 6.99 -2.00
CA THR A 7 6.14 5.76 -1.31
C THR A 7 4.90 5.95 -0.43
N ALA A 8 4.83 7.05 0.32
CA ALA A 8 3.69 7.35 1.17
C ALA A 8 2.40 7.56 0.36
N ILE A 9 2.45 8.34 -0.72
CA ILE A 9 1.28 8.61 -1.58
C ILE A 9 0.75 7.30 -2.18
N ILE A 10 1.63 6.47 -2.75
CA ILE A 10 1.23 5.19 -3.36
C ILE A 10 0.66 4.25 -2.30
N THR A 11 1.29 4.16 -1.13
CA THR A 11 0.83 3.31 -0.03
C THR A 11 -0.58 3.67 0.41
N VAL A 12 -0.86 4.97 0.58
CA VAL A 12 -2.19 5.46 0.96
C VAL A 12 -3.22 5.15 -0.12
N PHE A 13 -2.90 5.42 -1.39
CA PHE A 13 -3.80 5.14 -2.51
C PHE A 13 -4.16 3.67 -2.61
N VAL A 14 -3.16 2.78 -2.58
CA VAL A 14 -3.39 1.34 -2.66
C VAL A 14 -4.19 0.86 -1.45
N GLY A 15 -3.86 1.33 -0.25
CA GLY A 15 -4.60 0.97 0.96
C GLY A 15 -6.08 1.33 0.89
N LEU A 16 -6.41 2.54 0.43
CA LEU A 16 -7.80 2.99 0.28
C LEU A 16 -8.56 2.19 -0.78
N VAL A 17 -7.93 1.92 -1.93
CA VAL A 17 -8.54 1.13 -3.00
C VAL A 17 -8.84 -0.28 -2.52
N PHE A 18 -7.88 -0.94 -1.87
CA PHE A 18 -8.09 -2.30 -1.37
C PHE A 18 -9.03 -2.36 -0.16
N ALA A 19 -9.11 -1.32 0.67
CA ALA A 19 -10.12 -1.25 1.72
C ALA A 19 -11.54 -1.16 1.13
N ALA A 20 -11.74 -0.35 0.09
CA ALA A 20 -13.02 -0.27 -0.62
C ALA A 20 -13.36 -1.60 -1.31
N ILE A 21 -12.38 -2.22 -1.99
CA ILE A 21 -12.55 -3.55 -2.58
C ILE A 21 -12.89 -4.59 -1.50
N GLY A 22 -12.20 -4.56 -0.37
CA GLY A 22 -12.44 -5.49 0.74
C GLY A 22 -13.84 -5.35 1.32
N ASN A 23 -14.30 -4.11 1.47
CA ASN A 23 -15.66 -3.83 1.92
C ASN A 23 -16.72 -4.35 0.94
N ASP A 24 -16.58 -4.03 -0.35
CA ASP A 24 -17.63 -4.26 -1.33
C ASP A 24 -17.60 -5.66 -1.96
N LEU A 25 -16.40 -6.25 -2.14
CA LEU A 25 -16.21 -7.53 -2.84
C LEU A 25 -15.81 -8.69 -1.93
N LEU A 26 -15.33 -8.42 -0.71
CA LEU A 26 -14.85 -9.46 0.22
C LEU A 26 -15.68 -9.52 1.51
N ASN A 27 -17.01 -9.33 1.40
CA ASN A 27 -17.96 -9.43 2.52
C ASN A 27 -17.60 -8.53 3.72
N GLY A 28 -17.20 -7.29 3.48
CA GLY A 28 -16.83 -6.37 4.56
C GLY A 28 -15.39 -6.49 5.06
N PHE A 29 -14.54 -7.31 4.44
CA PHE A 29 -13.13 -7.51 4.82
C PHE A 29 -12.24 -6.31 4.42
N SER A 30 -12.53 -5.13 4.94
CA SER A 30 -11.81 -3.89 4.68
C SER A 30 -10.36 -3.89 5.19
N GLU A 31 -10.03 -4.76 6.16
CA GLU A 31 -8.66 -4.89 6.69
C GLU A 31 -7.63 -5.32 5.63
N ILE A 32 -8.08 -5.91 4.52
CA ILE A 32 -7.22 -6.22 3.38
C ILE A 32 -6.51 -4.99 2.83
N GLY A 33 -7.13 -3.80 2.92
CA GLY A 33 -6.52 -2.54 2.53
C GLY A 33 -5.24 -2.25 3.30
N VAL A 34 -5.26 -2.47 4.61
CA VAL A 34 -4.08 -2.27 5.48
C VAL A 34 -3.00 -3.30 5.16
N ILE A 35 -3.39 -4.57 4.95
CA ILE A 35 -2.45 -5.65 4.62
C ILE A 35 -1.70 -5.33 3.32
N VAL A 36 -2.45 -4.93 2.27
CA VAL A 36 -1.85 -4.59 0.97
C VAL A 36 -1.00 -3.32 1.08
N ALA A 37 -1.45 -2.31 1.83
CA ALA A 37 -0.66 -1.09 2.05
C ALA A 37 0.70 -1.38 2.70
N VAL A 38 0.74 -2.22 3.75
CA VAL A 38 2.00 -2.62 4.41
C VAL A 38 2.93 -3.37 3.45
N ALA A 39 2.38 -4.29 2.65
CA ALA A 39 3.14 -5.03 1.65
C ALA A 39 3.75 -4.09 0.59
N VAL A 40 2.96 -3.13 0.08
CA VAL A 40 3.42 -2.15 -0.91
C VAL A 40 4.46 -1.20 -0.33
N ALA A 41 4.26 -0.68 0.89
CA ALA A 41 5.23 0.18 1.55
C ALA A 41 6.58 -0.54 1.75
N SER A 42 6.54 -1.80 2.17
CA SER A 42 7.73 -2.65 2.35
C SER A 42 8.44 -2.90 1.03
N GLY A 43 7.69 -3.28 -0.02
CA GLY A 43 8.23 -3.53 -1.35
C GLY A 43 8.86 -2.30 -1.99
N LEU A 44 8.19 -1.13 -1.90
CA LEU A 44 8.72 0.14 -2.41
C LEU A 44 9.95 0.58 -1.63
N THR A 45 9.97 0.39 -0.31
CA THR A 45 11.14 0.71 0.52
C THR A 45 12.35 -0.13 0.09
N ILE A 46 12.17 -1.44 -0.10
CA ILE A 46 13.23 -2.32 -0.60
C ILE A 46 13.67 -1.87 -2.00
N PHE A 47 12.74 -1.68 -2.93
CA PHE A 47 13.03 -1.25 -4.31
C PHE A 47 13.86 0.03 -4.37
N PHE A 48 13.52 1.02 -3.54
CA PHE A 48 14.22 2.30 -3.50
C PHE A 48 15.56 2.28 -2.76
N ASN A 49 15.76 1.31 -1.86
CA ASN A 49 16.97 1.10 -1.08
C ASN A 49 17.93 0.05 -1.66
N GLN A 50 17.54 -0.67 -2.72
CA GLN A 50 18.48 -1.47 -3.51
C GLN A 50 19.63 -0.55 -3.97
N LYS A 51 20.82 -0.75 -3.41
CA LYS A 51 22.05 -0.16 -3.93
C LYS A 51 22.43 -0.99 -5.16
N LYS A 52 22.33 -0.37 -6.34
CA LYS A 52 23.04 -0.89 -7.52
C LYS A 52 24.55 -0.88 -7.26
#